data_AF-A0A367EPF0-F1
#
_entry.id   AF-A0A367EPF0-F1
#
_cell.length_a   1.000
_cell.length_b   1.000
_cell.length_c   1.000
_cell.angle_alpha   90.00
_cell.angle_beta   90.00
_cell.angle_gamma   90.00
#
_symmetry.space_group_name_H-M   'P 1'
#
loop_
_entity.id
_entity.type
_entity.pdbx_description
1 polymer ?
#
loop_
_entity_poly.entity_id
_entity_poly.type
_entity_poly.pdbx_seq_one_letter_code
_entity_poly.pdbx_strand_id
1 'polypeptide(L)'
;MAETPPLFELPDAGPPAPPVPRESATVRRTRRQAEMLGRGIHPLSAVLTVTLRLHPEAPRHDDREAEGRRCGNCVHRELTGRGRRRWPKCLIGWSSEPYIEPPRASHGEATDCRAWWPACVDHQWKDDRD
;
A
#
# COMPACT_ATOMS: atom_id res chain seq x y z
N MET A 1 15.32 -57.02 42.13
CA MET A 1 14.97 -55.59 42.24
C MET A 1 14.09 -55.29 41.05
N ALA A 2 12.82 -54.93 41.27
CA ALA A 2 11.89 -54.65 40.18
C ALA A 2 12.04 -53.19 39.75
N GLU A 3 12.28 -52.98 38.46
CA GLU A 3 12.48 -51.68 37.83
C GLU A 3 11.11 -50.99 37.68
N THR A 4 10.96 -49.81 38.28
CA THR A 4 9.72 -49.03 38.20
C THR A 4 9.51 -48.55 36.77
N PRO A 5 8.36 -48.84 36.12
CA PRO A 5 8.12 -48.38 34.75
C PRO A 5 7.99 -46.85 34.70
N PRO A 6 8.44 -46.21 33.60
CA PRO A 6 8.37 -44.77 33.44
C PRO A 6 6.92 -44.27 33.45
N LEU A 7 6.70 -43.18 34.18
CA LEU A 7 5.35 -42.66 34.51
C LEU A 7 4.64 -42.01 33.30
N PHE A 8 5.35 -41.71 32.21
CA PHE A 8 4.78 -41.16 30.98
C PHE A 8 5.56 -41.63 29.75
N GLU A 9 4.90 -42.37 28.86
CA GLU A 9 5.35 -42.55 27.48
C GLU A 9 4.92 -41.31 26.68
N LEU A 10 5.88 -40.47 26.30
CA LEU A 10 5.62 -39.40 25.35
C LEU A 10 5.46 -40.03 23.97
N PRO A 11 4.34 -39.79 23.26
CA PRO A 11 4.20 -40.26 21.88
C PRO A 11 5.36 -39.68 21.07
N ASP A 12 5.94 -40.52 20.20
CA ASP A 12 7.00 -40.11 19.29
C ASP A 12 6.48 -38.96 18.42
N ALA A 13 6.82 -37.74 18.85
CA ALA A 13 6.51 -36.53 18.13
C ALA A 13 7.42 -36.56 16.91
N GLY A 14 6.88 -37.08 15.81
CA GLY A 14 7.57 -37.13 14.53
C GLY A 14 8.22 -35.79 14.20
N PRO A 15 9.22 -35.79 13.29
CA PRO A 15 10.07 -34.64 13.06
C PRO A 15 9.23 -33.37 12.84
N PRO A 16 9.65 -32.22 13.43
CA PRO A 16 8.88 -30.99 13.34
C PRO A 16 8.66 -30.64 11.87
N ALA A 17 7.42 -30.27 11.54
CA ALA A 17 7.10 -29.83 10.19
C ALA A 17 8.04 -28.69 9.77
N PRO A 18 8.51 -28.68 8.51
CA PRO A 18 9.38 -27.62 8.03
C PRO A 18 8.68 -26.26 8.15
N PRO A 19 9.42 -25.19 8.49
CA PRO A 19 8.82 -23.87 8.62
C PRO A 19 8.25 -23.40 7.29
N VAL A 20 7.01 -22.92 7.31
CA VAL A 20 6.36 -22.36 6.13
C VAL A 20 7.15 -21.12 5.67
N PRO A 21 7.47 -20.97 4.36
CA PRO A 21 8.19 -19.80 3.87
C PRO A 21 7.45 -18.51 4.21
N ARG A 22 8.16 -17.55 4.82
CA ARG A 22 7.60 -16.24 5.15
C ARG A 22 7.45 -15.41 3.88
N GLU A 23 6.26 -14.86 3.64
CA GLU A 23 6.05 -13.89 2.56
C GLU A 23 6.96 -12.68 2.72
N SER A 24 7.51 -12.20 1.60
CA SER A 24 8.31 -10.97 1.59
C SER A 24 7.47 -9.76 2.00
N ALA A 25 8.12 -8.71 2.51
CA ALA A 25 7.43 -7.48 2.87
C ALA A 25 6.69 -6.85 1.68
N THR A 26 7.24 -6.95 0.47
CA THR A 26 6.65 -6.43 -0.76
C THR A 26 5.38 -7.19 -1.17
N VAL A 27 5.39 -8.52 -1.05
CA VAL A 27 4.22 -9.36 -1.35
C VAL A 27 3.08 -9.02 -0.38
N ARG A 28 3.37 -8.98 0.93
CA ARG A 28 2.38 -8.60 1.96
C ARG A 28 1.79 -7.21 1.72
N ARG A 29 2.64 -6.24 1.37
CA ARG A 29 2.21 -4.87 1.08
C ARG A 29 1.30 -4.84 -0.16
N THR A 30 1.71 -5.49 -1.24
CA THR A 30 0.95 -5.52 -2.50
C THR A 30 -0.42 -6.18 -2.28
N ARG A 31 -0.47 -7.28 -1.53
CA ARG A 31 -1.72 -7.93 -1.13
C ARG A 31 -2.62 -7.00 -0.34
N ARG A 32 -2.11 -6.35 0.71
CA ARG A 32 -2.87 -5.38 1.51
C ARG A 32 -3.41 -4.22 0.65
N GLN A 33 -2.61 -3.70 -0.28
CA GLN A 33 -3.04 -2.63 -1.19
C GLN A 33 -4.17 -3.09 -2.12
N ALA A 34 -4.09 -4.31 -2.65
CA ALA A 34 -5.16 -4.90 -3.46
C ALA A 34 -6.45 -5.11 -2.64
N GLU A 35 -6.36 -5.63 -1.41
CA GLU A 35 -7.49 -5.80 -0.51
C GLU A 35 -8.19 -4.45 -0.21
N MET A 36 -7.43 -3.39 0.01
CA MET A 36 -7.97 -2.04 0.23
C MET A 36 -8.72 -1.51 -0.99
N LEU A 37 -8.11 -1.66 -2.18
CA LEU A 37 -8.72 -1.27 -3.44
C LEU A 37 -10.04 -2.01 -3.69
N GLY A 38 -10.08 -3.33 -3.41
CA GLY A 38 -11.31 -4.13 -3.49
C GLY A 38 -12.43 -3.66 -2.55
N ARG A 39 -12.10 -2.95 -1.47
CA ARG A 39 -13.06 -2.35 -0.52
C ARG A 39 -13.45 -0.90 -0.84
N GLY A 40 -12.99 -0.38 -1.98
CA GLY A 40 -13.19 1.04 -2.33
C GLY A 40 -12.39 1.99 -1.43
N ILE A 41 -11.27 1.53 -0.87
CA ILE A 41 -10.37 2.31 -0.01
C ILE A 41 -9.06 2.55 -0.75
N HIS A 42 -8.64 3.81 -0.79
CA HIS A 42 -7.39 4.21 -1.41
C HIS A 42 -6.18 3.68 -0.61
N PRO A 43 -5.14 3.10 -1.25
CA PRO A 43 -3.98 2.52 -0.58
C PRO A 43 -3.26 3.44 0.41
N LEU A 44 -3.26 4.76 0.17
CA LEU A 44 -2.67 5.74 1.08
C LEU A 44 -3.35 5.77 2.47
N SER A 45 -4.59 5.28 2.59
CA SER A 45 -5.26 5.14 3.89
C SER A 45 -4.48 4.24 4.87
N ALA A 46 -3.55 3.42 4.38
CA ALA A 46 -2.74 2.55 5.23
C ALA A 46 -1.77 3.32 6.15
N VAL A 47 -1.46 4.58 5.82
CA VAL A 47 -0.57 5.45 6.59
C VAL A 47 -1.28 6.69 7.14
N LEU A 48 -2.55 6.90 6.77
CA LEU A 48 -3.34 8.03 7.22
C LEU A 48 -4.16 7.66 8.46
N THR A 49 -4.46 8.66 9.28
CA THR A 49 -5.42 8.53 10.40
C THR A 49 -6.87 8.45 9.92
N VAL A 50 -7.13 8.84 8.66
CA VAL A 50 -8.45 8.86 8.03
C VAL A 50 -8.56 7.87 6.89
N THR A 51 -9.75 7.33 6.68
CA THR A 51 -10.03 6.46 5.52
C THR A 51 -10.26 7.30 4.28
N LEU A 52 -9.37 7.19 3.30
CA LEU A 52 -9.50 7.85 2.02
C LEU A 52 -10.27 6.94 1.06
N ARG A 53 -11.48 7.36 0.66
CA ARG A 53 -12.34 6.60 -0.27
C ARG A 53 -11.91 6.80 -1.72
N LEU A 54 -12.19 5.81 -2.57
CA LEU A 54 -12.05 5.96 -4.02
C LEU A 54 -13.08 6.96 -4.55
N HIS A 55 -12.72 7.68 -5.61
CA HIS A 55 -13.62 8.60 -6.30
C HIS A 55 -14.74 7.81 -7.01
N PRO A 56 -15.99 8.29 -7.04
CA PRO A 56 -17.10 7.60 -7.71
C PRO A 56 -16.87 7.36 -9.22
N GLU A 57 -16.23 8.32 -9.88
CA GLU A 57 -15.83 8.26 -11.30
C GLU A 57 -14.46 7.59 -11.54
N ALA A 58 -13.85 6.98 -10.53
CA ALA A 58 -12.62 6.22 -10.73
C ALA A 58 -12.95 4.84 -11.35
N PRO A 59 -12.10 4.34 -12.25
CA PRO A 59 -12.29 3.01 -12.82
C PRO A 59 -12.14 1.92 -11.75
N ARG A 60 -12.59 0.71 -12.07
CA ARG A 60 -12.38 -0.46 -11.21
C ARG A 60 -10.88 -0.71 -11.03
N HIS A 61 -10.52 -1.24 -9.87
CA HIS A 61 -9.12 -1.39 -9.46
C HIS A 61 -8.37 -2.53 -10.17
N ASP A 62 -9.10 -3.49 -10.71
CA ASP A 62 -8.60 -4.64 -11.47
C ASP A 62 -8.36 -4.29 -12.95
N ASP A 63 -9.04 -3.28 -13.47
CA ASP A 63 -8.80 -2.74 -14.80
C ASP A 63 -7.82 -1.56 -14.74
N ARG A 64 -6.60 -1.77 -15.22
CA ARG A 64 -5.53 -0.75 -15.22
C ARG A 64 -5.58 0.18 -16.43
N GLU A 65 -6.31 -0.20 -17.47
CA GLU A 65 -6.32 0.48 -18.76
C GLU A 65 -7.61 1.27 -18.98
N ALA A 66 -8.68 0.96 -18.25
CA ALA A 66 -9.91 1.74 -18.28
C ALA A 66 -9.66 3.24 -18.11
N GLU A 67 -10.39 4.02 -18.90
CA GLU A 67 -10.39 5.47 -18.78
C GLU A 67 -11.05 5.92 -17.46
N GLY A 68 -10.72 7.14 -17.03
CA GLY A 68 -11.30 7.75 -15.85
C GLY A 68 -10.28 8.34 -14.89
N ARG A 69 -10.75 8.73 -13.71
CA ARG A 69 -9.91 9.40 -12.71
C ARG A 69 -8.94 8.41 -12.07
N ARG A 70 -7.65 8.65 -12.25
CA ARG A 70 -6.57 7.85 -11.69
C ARG A 70 -5.58 8.73 -10.94
N CYS A 71 -4.75 8.14 -10.12
CA CYS A 71 -3.67 8.90 -9.50
C CYS A 71 -2.69 9.45 -10.56
N GLY A 72 -2.55 8.79 -11.71
CA GLY A 72 -1.67 9.19 -12.81
C GLY A 72 -2.02 10.51 -13.47
N ASN A 73 -3.31 10.86 -13.52
CA ASN A 73 -3.81 12.12 -14.11
C ASN A 73 -4.23 13.14 -13.03
N CYS A 74 -3.77 12.94 -11.79
CA CYS A 74 -4.04 13.86 -10.69
C CYS A 74 -2.95 14.94 -10.56
N VAL A 75 -3.34 16.22 -10.44
CA VAL A 75 -2.41 17.35 -10.19
C VAL A 75 -1.56 17.15 -8.93
N HIS A 76 -2.08 16.45 -7.92
CA HIS A 76 -1.35 16.25 -6.67
C HIS A 76 -0.29 15.14 -6.75
N ARG A 77 -0.19 14.39 -7.85
CA ARG A 77 0.82 13.35 -8.02
C ARG A 77 2.09 13.93 -8.63
N GLU A 78 3.14 13.97 -7.83
CA GLU A 78 4.44 14.51 -8.23
C GLU A 78 5.58 13.50 -8.06
N LEU A 79 6.58 13.58 -8.93
CA LEU A 79 7.81 12.79 -8.83
C LEU A 79 8.81 13.51 -7.92
N THR A 80 8.77 13.17 -6.64
CA THR A 80 9.63 13.75 -5.60
C THR A 80 10.91 12.95 -5.39
N GLY A 81 11.98 13.57 -4.90
CA GLY A 81 13.23 12.87 -4.57
C GLY A 81 14.47 13.73 -4.85
N ARG A 82 15.65 13.15 -4.59
CA ARG A 82 16.94 13.83 -4.74
C ARG A 82 17.82 13.09 -5.75
N GLY A 83 18.39 13.82 -6.70
CA GLY A 83 19.29 13.28 -7.72
C GLY A 83 18.57 12.32 -8.68
N ARG A 84 19.11 11.11 -8.86
CA ARG A 84 18.59 10.12 -9.83
C ARG A 84 17.40 9.29 -9.32
N ARG A 85 17.07 9.36 -8.03
CA ARG A 85 15.95 8.61 -7.46
C ARG A 85 14.73 9.52 -7.34
N ARG A 86 13.68 9.20 -8.08
CA ARG A 86 12.38 9.86 -8.01
C ARG A 86 11.31 8.85 -7.63
N TRP A 87 10.42 9.25 -6.73
CA TRP A 87 9.31 8.46 -6.23
C TRP A 87 8.01 9.23 -6.45
N PRO A 88 6.96 8.58 -7.00
CA PRO A 88 5.69 9.23 -7.21
C PRO A 88 4.97 9.37 -5.87
N LYS A 89 4.78 10.61 -5.40
CA LYS A 89 4.12 10.90 -4.12
C LYS A 89 2.88 11.77 -4.34
N CYS A 90 1.95 11.68 -3.40
CA CYS A 90 0.81 12.58 -3.36
C CYS A 90 1.18 13.78 -2.48
N LEU A 91 1.24 14.97 -3.08
CA LEU A 91 1.60 16.23 -2.42
C LEU A 91 0.38 17.06 -2.00
N ILE A 92 -0.81 16.47 -1.96
CA ILE A 92 -1.99 17.19 -1.47
C ILE A 92 -1.75 17.65 -0.02
N GLY A 93 -1.98 18.93 0.24
CA GLY A 93 -1.73 19.56 1.54
C GLY A 93 -0.26 19.90 1.83
N TRP A 94 0.65 19.67 0.88
CA TRP A 94 2.03 20.17 0.99
C TRP A 94 2.09 21.68 0.78
N SER A 95 2.96 22.35 1.53
CA SER A 95 3.34 23.75 1.30
C SER A 95 4.84 23.93 1.53
N SER A 96 5.50 24.74 0.70
CA SER A 96 6.89 25.16 0.92
C SER A 96 7.00 26.32 1.91
N GLU A 97 5.95 27.14 2.05
CA GLU A 97 5.93 28.33 2.92
C GLU A 97 4.56 28.52 3.60
N PRO A 98 4.44 28.35 4.93
CA PRO A 98 5.41 27.68 5.80
C PRO A 98 5.64 26.24 5.35
N TYR A 99 6.79 25.65 5.71
CA TYR A 99 7.07 24.25 5.37
C TYR A 99 6.09 23.31 6.08
N ILE A 100 5.27 22.62 5.29
CA ILE A 100 4.32 21.60 5.76
C ILE A 100 4.58 20.33 4.96
N GLU A 101 4.94 19.24 5.65
CA GLU A 101 5.12 17.94 5.00
C GLU A 101 3.82 17.44 4.34
N PRO A 102 3.91 16.78 3.18
CA PRO A 102 2.74 16.19 2.54
C PRO A 102 2.11 15.11 3.45
N PRO A 103 0.88 15.29 3.95
CA PRO A 103 0.25 14.35 4.88
C PRO A 103 0.08 12.93 4.30
N ARG A 104 0.11 12.78 2.98
CA ARG A 104 -0.08 11.50 2.27
C ARG A 104 1.20 10.88 1.72
N ALA A 105 2.37 11.42 2.05
CA ALA A 105 3.64 10.87 1.60
C ALA A 105 4.55 10.55 2.78
N SER A 106 5.29 9.45 2.64
CA SER A 106 6.39 9.06 3.52
C SER A 106 7.58 8.64 2.66
N HIS A 107 8.75 8.45 3.26
CA HIS A 107 9.94 7.98 2.52
C HIS A 107 9.86 6.50 2.09
N GLY A 108 8.77 5.78 2.37
CA GLY A 108 8.61 4.37 2.02
C GLY A 108 7.71 4.11 0.82
N GLU A 109 7.91 2.97 0.15
CA GLU A 109 7.12 2.52 -1.01
C GLU A 109 5.63 2.31 -0.73
N ALA A 110 5.23 2.23 0.55
CA ALA A 110 3.83 2.13 0.94
C ALA A 110 2.99 3.34 0.52
N THR A 111 3.65 4.49 0.34
CA THR A 111 3.02 5.76 -0.06
C THR A 111 3.37 6.16 -1.50
N ASP A 112 3.96 5.26 -2.28
CA ASP A 112 4.21 5.51 -3.70
C ASP A 112 2.88 5.49 -4.47
N CYS A 113 2.47 6.67 -4.92
CA CYS A 113 1.23 6.92 -5.63
C CYS A 113 1.33 6.38 -7.06
N ARG A 114 0.94 5.11 -7.26
CA ARG A 114 1.04 4.46 -8.58
C ARG A 114 0.08 5.10 -9.58
N ALA A 115 0.56 5.35 -10.79
CA ALA A 115 -0.22 6.06 -11.81
C ALA A 115 -1.54 5.35 -12.16
N TRP A 116 -1.55 4.01 -12.17
CA TRP A 116 -2.74 3.22 -12.51
C TRP A 116 -3.75 3.10 -11.37
N TRP A 117 -3.43 3.51 -10.14
CA TRP A 117 -4.39 3.41 -9.03
C TRP A 117 -5.65 4.25 -9.31
N PRO A 118 -6.85 3.73 -9.02
CA PRO A 118 -8.07 4.53 -9.01
C PRO A 118 -7.90 5.76 -8.13
N ALA A 119 -8.39 6.90 -8.61
CA ALA A 119 -8.31 8.16 -7.88
C ALA A 119 -9.04 8.12 -6.54
N CYS A 120 -8.60 8.95 -5.60
CA CYS A 120 -9.33 9.23 -4.37
C CYS A 120 -10.35 10.36 -4.55
N VAL A 121 -11.20 10.55 -3.54
CA VAL A 121 -12.19 11.65 -3.50
C VAL A 121 -11.61 13.06 -3.68
N ASP A 122 -10.36 13.31 -3.29
CA ASP A 122 -9.73 14.63 -3.46
C ASP A 122 -9.02 14.82 -4.81
N HIS A 123 -9.29 13.94 -5.77
CA HIS A 123 -8.66 14.01 -7.07
C HIS A 123 -9.05 15.28 -7.82
N GLN A 124 -8.04 16.00 -8.28
CA GLN A 124 -8.18 17.07 -9.25
C GLN A 124 -7.40 16.68 -10.52
N TRP A 125 -7.96 17.00 -11.68
CA TRP A 125 -7.29 16.76 -12.96
C TRP A 125 -6.02 17.60 -13.03
N LYS A 126 -4.95 17.01 -13.55
CA LYS A 126 -3.80 17.78 -14.01
C LYS A 126 -4.23 18.50 -15.28
N ASP A 127 -4.05 19.82 -15.36
CA ASP A 127 -4.32 20.53 -16.61
C ASP A 127 -3.40 19.95 -17.69
N ASP A 128 -3.99 19.50 -18.81
CA ASP A 128 -3.27 19.04 -20.01
C ASP A 128 -2.68 20.24 -20.78
N ARG A 129 -2.00 21.15 -20.07
CA ARG A 129 -1.26 22.26 -20.69
C ARG A 129 0.22 22.08 -20.39
N ASP A 130 0.87 21.30 -21.25
CA ASP A 130 2.18 21.58 -21.84
C ASP A 130 2.46 20.60 -23.00
#